data_AF-A0A535ZXW2-F1
#
_entry.id   AF-A0A535ZXW2-F1
#
_cell.length_a   1.000
_cell.length_b   1.000
_cell.length_c   1.000
_cell.angle_alpha   90.00
_cell.angle_beta   90.00
_cell.angle_gamma   90.00
#
_symmetry.space_group_name_H-M   'P 1'
#
loop_
_entity.id
_entity.type
_entity.pdbx_description
1 polymer ?
#
loop_
_entity_poly.entity_id
_entity_poly.type
_entity_poly.pdbx_seq_one_letter_code
_entity_poly.pdbx_strand_id
1 'polypeptide(L)'
;RERTKAAVAVYRLANPEVVRVVRRLRRAREVAALGAHTTAQWLDLVRLYGSRCGYCDLATTLEPDHRVPLSRGGSNWIENIIPSCRHCNTRKRTATEDEFRARLLREGRVVRPRIER
;
A
#
# COMPACT_ATOMS: atom_id res chain seq x y z
N ARG A 1 -8.12 8.27 19.32
CA ARG A 1 -7.23 8.19 18.14
C ARG A 1 -5.76 8.48 18.48
N GLU A 2 -5.45 9.38 19.42
CA GLU A 2 -4.07 9.60 19.92
C GLU A 2 -3.59 8.53 20.90
N ARG A 3 -4.45 8.11 21.84
CA ARG A 3 -4.18 7.00 22.78
C ARG A 3 -3.72 5.71 22.09
N THR A 4 -4.12 5.46 20.85
CA THR A 4 -3.74 4.27 20.08
C THR A 4 -2.38 4.40 19.38
N LYS A 5 -2.02 5.56 18.81
CA LYS A 5 -0.70 5.73 18.15
C LYS A 5 0.42 5.79 19.18
N ALA A 6 0.21 6.54 20.27
CA ALA A 6 1.17 6.63 21.36
C ALA A 6 1.37 5.26 22.02
N ALA A 7 0.29 4.52 22.32
CA ALA A 7 0.39 3.17 22.85
C ALA A 7 1.12 2.20 21.89
N VAL A 8 0.86 2.28 20.58
CA VAL A 8 1.61 1.48 19.60
C VAL A 8 3.09 1.86 19.55
N ALA A 9 3.43 3.13 19.69
CA ALA A 9 4.82 3.57 19.75
C ALA A 9 5.52 3.04 21.00
N VAL A 10 4.89 3.17 22.18
CA VAL A 10 5.38 2.63 23.45
C VAL A 10 5.56 1.11 23.35
N TYR A 11 4.57 0.38 22.82
CA TYR A 11 4.67 -1.06 22.62
C TYR A 11 5.85 -1.45 21.73
N ARG A 12 6.05 -0.73 20.61
CA ARG A 12 7.17 -1.01 19.69
C ARG A 12 8.54 -0.74 20.31
N LEU A 13 8.65 0.28 21.15
CA LEU A 13 9.88 0.59 21.89
C LEU A 13 10.16 -0.46 22.96
N ALA A 14 9.12 -0.94 23.65
CA ALA A 14 9.23 -1.96 24.68
C ALA A 14 9.45 -3.38 24.12
N ASN A 15 9.15 -3.64 22.84
CA ASN A 15 9.23 -4.98 22.22
C ASN A 15 10.05 -4.95 20.90
N PRO A 16 11.33 -4.56 20.93
CA PRO A 16 12.15 -4.40 19.73
C PRO A 16 12.36 -5.72 18.96
N GLU A 17 12.44 -6.85 19.66
CA GLU A 17 12.54 -8.20 19.09
C GLU A 17 11.29 -8.58 18.30
N VAL A 18 10.08 -8.29 18.81
CA VAL A 18 8.82 -8.51 18.09
C VAL A 18 8.81 -7.70 16.79
N VAL A 19 9.19 -6.42 16.85
CA VAL A 19 9.26 -5.55 15.66
C VAL A 19 10.25 -6.10 14.63
N ARG A 20 11.40 -6.60 15.07
CA ARG A 20 12.43 -7.21 14.21
C ARG A 20 11.89 -8.44 13.49
N VAL A 21 11.21 -9.34 14.19
CA VAL A 21 10.59 -10.54 13.61
C VAL A 21 9.53 -10.16 12.59
N VAL A 22 8.62 -9.22 12.92
CA VAL A 22 7.57 -8.78 11.99
C VAL A 22 8.15 -8.19 10.70
N ARG A 23 9.21 -7.36 10.81
CA ARG A 23 9.92 -6.81 9.64
C ARG A 23 10.57 -7.91 8.80
N ARG A 24 11.21 -8.89 9.44
CA ARG A 24 11.81 -10.05 8.76
C ARG A 24 10.76 -10.86 8.00
N LEU A 25 9.63 -11.17 8.63
CA LEU A 25 8.53 -11.91 7.99
C LEU A 25 7.92 -11.14 6.83
N ARG A 26 7.78 -9.81 6.94
CA ARG A 26 7.37 -8.97 5.82
C ARG A 26 8.37 -9.06 4.67
N ARG A 27 9.66 -8.91 4.94
CA ARG A 27 10.70 -8.99 3.91
C ARG A 27 10.73 -10.36 3.24
N ALA A 28 10.56 -11.44 4.01
CA ALA A 28 10.49 -12.79 3.46
C ALA A 28 9.32 -12.93 2.48
N ARG A 29 8.14 -12.37 2.79
CA ARG A 29 7.00 -12.33 1.86
C ARG A 29 7.29 -11.51 0.60
N GLU A 30 7.97 -10.36 0.74
CA GLU A 30 8.39 -9.54 -0.41
C GLU A 30 9.33 -10.29 -1.35
N VAL A 31 10.29 -11.05 -0.80
CA VAL A 31 11.24 -11.85 -1.59
C VAL A 31 10.59 -13.09 -2.21
N ALA A 32 9.66 -13.73 -1.49
CA ALA A 32 8.98 -14.94 -1.97
C ALA A 32 7.84 -14.64 -2.95
N ALA A 33 7.37 -13.40 -3.05
CA ALA A 33 6.29 -13.03 -3.94
C ALA A 33 6.71 -13.15 -5.41
N LEU A 34 5.79 -13.63 -6.24
CA LEU A 34 6.05 -13.87 -7.66
C LEU A 34 6.35 -12.57 -8.41
N GLY A 35 7.32 -12.62 -9.31
CA GLY A 35 7.64 -11.52 -10.21
C GLY A 35 8.44 -10.39 -9.58
N ALA A 36 8.66 -9.36 -10.39
CA ALA A 36 9.28 -8.10 -9.98
C ALA A 36 8.84 -7.01 -10.96
N HIS A 37 9.07 -5.75 -10.58
CA HIS A 37 8.96 -4.62 -11.48
C HIS A 37 10.22 -3.77 -11.42
N THR A 38 10.57 -3.17 -12.55
CA THR A 38 11.73 -2.28 -12.68
C THR A 38 11.37 -0.86 -12.27
N THR A 39 12.39 -0.03 -12.03
CA THR A 39 12.21 1.40 -11.81
C THR A 39 11.55 2.09 -13.02
N ALA A 40 11.88 1.67 -14.24
CA ALA A 40 11.26 2.21 -15.45
C ALA A 40 9.75 1.93 -15.48
N GLN A 41 9.34 0.68 -15.24
CA GLN A 41 7.93 0.29 -15.15
C GLN A 41 7.17 1.06 -14.06
N TRP A 42 7.81 1.30 -12.91
CA TRP A 42 7.23 2.14 -11.87
C TRP A 42 7.03 3.59 -12.33
N LEU A 43 8.03 4.20 -12.96
CA LEU A 43 7.94 5.58 -13.46
C LEU A 43 6.88 5.72 -14.56
N ASP A 44 6.76 4.74 -15.46
CA ASP A 44 5.68 4.68 -16.46
C ASP A 44 4.31 4.61 -15.80
N LEU A 45 4.16 3.76 -14.78
CA LEU A 45 2.91 3.66 -14.02
C LEU A 45 2.56 4.98 -13.32
N VAL A 46 3.55 5.67 -12.72
CA VAL A 46 3.32 6.99 -12.10
C VAL A 46 2.88 8.02 -13.13
N ARG A 47 3.50 8.04 -14.32
CA ARG A 47 3.11 8.92 -15.43
C ARG A 47 1.69 8.62 -15.91
N LEU A 48 1.33 7.34 -16.08
CA LEU A 48 -0.02 6.92 -16.46
C LEU A 48 -1.07 7.43 -15.46
N TYR A 49 -0.74 7.44 -14.17
CA TYR A 49 -1.60 7.99 -13.12
C TYR A 49 -1.53 9.52 -12.99
N GLY A 50 -0.83 10.24 -13.88
CA GLY A 50 -0.71 11.70 -13.86
C GLY A 50 0.01 12.22 -12.62
N SER A 51 0.97 11.46 -12.07
CA SER A 51 1.66 11.77 -10.80
C SER A 51 0.70 12.00 -9.62
N ARG A 52 -0.44 11.31 -9.64
CA ARG A 52 -1.49 11.40 -8.61
C ARG A 52 -1.79 10.03 -8.01
N CYS A 53 -2.27 10.03 -6.77
CA CYS A 53 -2.64 8.80 -6.09
C CYS A 53 -3.78 8.07 -6.83
N GLY A 54 -3.63 6.75 -7.01
CA GLY A 54 -4.63 5.89 -7.64
C GLY A 54 -5.92 5.68 -6.82
N TYR A 55 -5.99 6.23 -5.60
CA TYR A 55 -7.14 6.16 -4.70
C TYR A 55 -7.82 7.50 -4.47
N CYS A 56 -7.09 8.50 -3.95
CA CYS A 56 -7.68 9.79 -3.58
C CYS A 56 -7.41 10.91 -4.59
N ASP A 57 -6.72 10.60 -5.70
CA ASP A 57 -6.32 11.54 -6.75
C ASP A 57 -5.42 12.72 -6.33
N LEU A 58 -4.95 12.78 -5.08
CA LEU A 58 -4.05 13.85 -4.66
C LEU A 58 -2.65 13.70 -5.27
N ALA A 59 -2.08 14.82 -5.72
CA ALA A 59 -0.70 14.94 -6.16
C ALA A 59 0.22 15.09 -4.93
N THR A 60 1.00 14.06 -4.62
CA THR A 60 1.89 13.99 -3.46
C THR A 60 2.96 12.92 -3.71
N THR A 61 3.87 12.69 -2.77
CA THR A 61 4.83 11.59 -2.86
C THR A 61 4.09 10.25 -2.94
N LEU A 62 4.39 9.48 -3.99
CA LEU A 62 3.77 8.20 -4.27
C LEU A 62 4.70 7.06 -3.91
N GLU A 63 4.12 5.99 -3.37
CA GLU A 63 4.77 4.74 -3.02
C GLU A 63 4.10 3.60 -3.81
N PRO A 64 4.84 2.53 -4.16
CA PRO A 64 4.25 1.30 -4.68
C PRO A 64 3.35 0.66 -3.62
N ASP A 65 2.09 0.42 -3.95
CA ASP A 65 1.13 -0.32 -3.14
C ASP A 65 0.61 -1.51 -3.93
N HIS A 66 0.47 -2.65 -3.29
CA HIS A 66 0.01 -3.88 -3.94
C HIS A 66 -1.52 -3.93 -3.96
N ARG A 67 -2.15 -4.02 -5.14
CA ARG A 67 -3.61 -4.17 -5.30
C ARG A 67 -4.12 -5.36 -4.50
N VAL A 68 -3.48 -6.51 -4.62
CA VAL A 68 -3.62 -7.64 -3.69
C VAL A 68 -2.39 -7.65 -2.77
N PRO A 69 -2.54 -7.49 -1.45
CA PRO A 69 -1.41 -7.52 -0.53
C PRO A 69 -0.65 -8.84 -0.55
N LEU A 70 0.66 -8.78 -0.31
CA LEU A 70 1.51 -9.97 -0.24
C LEU A 70 1.06 -10.98 0.83
N SER A 71 0.50 -10.51 1.94
CA SER A 71 -0.07 -11.38 2.98
C SER A 71 -1.30 -12.17 2.52
N ARG A 72 -1.83 -11.89 1.33
CA ARG A 72 -2.99 -12.53 0.70
C ARG A 72 -2.66 -13.11 -0.67
N GLY A 73 -1.38 -13.41 -0.93
CA GLY A 73 -0.93 -14.04 -2.17
C GLY A 73 -0.70 -13.08 -3.34
N GLY A 74 -0.60 -11.77 -3.09
CA GLY A 74 -0.24 -10.80 -4.12
C GLY A 74 1.17 -11.01 -4.69
N SER A 75 1.37 -10.58 -5.94
CA SER A 75 2.64 -10.63 -6.66
C SER A 75 3.37 -9.28 -6.65
N ASN A 76 4.64 -9.24 -7.06
CA ASN A 76 5.41 -8.02 -7.29
C ASN A 76 5.37 -7.54 -8.75
N TRP A 77 4.60 -8.20 -9.62
CA TRP A 77 4.36 -7.77 -11.00
C TRP A 77 3.75 -6.37 -11.04
N ILE A 78 4.10 -5.57 -12.06
CA ILE A 78 3.65 -4.16 -12.17
C ILE A 78 2.11 -4.06 -12.24
N GLU A 79 1.44 -5.09 -12.76
CA GLU A 79 -0.02 -5.23 -12.82
C GLU A 79 -0.65 -5.19 -11.42
N ASN A 80 0.02 -5.78 -10.43
CA ASN A 80 -0.42 -5.77 -9.04
C ASN A 80 0.02 -4.50 -8.30
N ILE A 81 0.71 -3.56 -8.94
CA ILE A 81 1.13 -2.30 -8.31
C ILE A 81 0.16 -1.17 -8.69
N ILE A 82 -0.08 -0.28 -7.74
CA ILE A 82 -0.78 0.98 -7.93
C ILE A 82 -0.02 2.11 -7.22
N PRO A 83 0.14 3.30 -7.83
CA PRO A 83 0.76 4.44 -7.16
C PRO A 83 -0.14 4.96 -6.03
N SER A 84 0.32 4.88 -4.79
CA SER A 84 -0.48 5.22 -3.61
C SER A 84 0.23 6.29 -2.79
N CYS A 85 -0.51 7.30 -2.32
CA CYS A 85 0.07 8.21 -1.33
C CYS A 85 0.22 7.49 0.01
N ARG A 86 1.18 7.92 0.83
CA ARG A 86 1.41 7.34 2.17
C ARG A 86 0.15 7.26 3.03
N HIS A 87 -0.74 8.26 2.93
CA HIS A 87 -2.02 8.27 3.67
C HIS A 87 -2.93 7.11 3.25
N CYS A 88 -3.16 6.94 1.95
CA CYS A 88 -4.00 5.85 1.43
C CYS A 88 -3.36 4.49 1.67
N ASN A 89 -2.06 4.33 1.39
CA ASN A 89 -1.31 3.10 1.61
C ASN A 89 -1.40 2.63 3.07
N THR A 90 -1.16 3.54 4.03
CA THR A 90 -1.27 3.26 5.47
C THR A 90 -2.69 2.89 5.90
N ARG A 91 -3.71 3.46 5.26
CA ARG A 91 -5.11 3.15 5.57
C ARG A 91 -5.53 1.81 4.99
N LYS A 92 -5.15 1.52 3.74
CA LYS A 92 -5.42 0.24 3.05
C LYS A 92 -4.90 -0.95 3.86
N ARG A 93 -3.65 -0.87 4.34
CA ARG A 93 -3.00 -1.95 5.11
C ARG A 93 -3.04 -3.27 4.32
N THR A 94 -3.68 -4.28 4.88
CA THR A 94 -3.81 -5.65 4.35
C THR A 94 -5.13 -5.87 3.60
N ALA A 95 -5.91 -4.80 3.34
CA ALA A 95 -7.08 -4.87 2.48
C ALA A 95 -6.65 -4.97 1.01
N THR A 96 -7.43 -5.69 0.20
CA THR A 96 -7.30 -5.63 -1.26
C THR A 96 -7.71 -4.25 -1.79
N GLU A 97 -7.38 -3.96 -3.04
CA GLU A 97 -7.80 -2.74 -3.72
C GLU A 97 -9.32 -2.58 -3.68
N ASP A 98 -10.06 -3.64 -3.98
CA ASP A 98 -11.52 -3.64 -3.99
C ASP A 98 -12.11 -3.39 -2.59
N GLU A 99 -11.61 -4.11 -1.59
CA GLU A 99 -12.04 -3.91 -0.21
C GLU A 99 -11.76 -2.48 0.26
N PHE A 100 -10.61 -1.92 -0.13
CA PHE A 100 -10.25 -0.57 0.26
C PHE A 100 -11.11 0.48 -0.45
N ARG A 101 -11.32 0.35 -1.77
CA ARG A 101 -12.22 1.22 -2.54
C ARG A 101 -13.63 1.17 -1.97
N ALA A 102 -14.17 -0.02 -1.73
CA ALA A 102 -15.48 -0.20 -1.10
C ALA A 102 -15.57 0.47 0.27
N ARG A 103 -14.51 0.36 1.10
CA ARG A 103 -14.44 1.05 2.39
C ARG A 103 -14.43 2.57 2.23
N LEU A 104 -13.66 3.12 1.30
CA LEU A 104 -13.63 4.57 1.04
C LEU A 104 -15.02 5.08 0.62
N LEU A 105 -15.71 4.36 -0.26
CA LEU A 105 -17.08 4.68 -0.68
C LEU A 105 -18.06 4.66 0.50
N ARG A 106 -18.01 3.63 1.34
CA ARG A 106 -18.84 3.56 2.57
C ARG A 106 -18.59 4.71 3.54
N GLU A 107 -17.38 5.26 3.54
CA GLU A 107 -17.02 6.43 4.35
C GLU A 107 -17.37 7.78 3.68
N GLY A 108 -18.02 7.78 2.51
CA GLY A 108 -18.35 8.99 1.77
C GLY A 108 -17.14 9.72 1.18
N ARG A 109 -16.01 9.03 0.99
CA ARG A 109 -14.79 9.61 0.40
C ARG A 109 -14.90 9.60 -1.11
N VAL A 110 -14.41 10.66 -1.75
CA VAL A 110 -14.17 10.66 -3.19
C VAL A 110 -13.07 9.64 -3.51
N VAL A 111 -13.36 8.73 -4.45
CA VAL A 111 -12.44 7.68 -4.90
C VAL A 111 -12.16 7.88 -6.38
N ARG A 112 -10.89 7.99 -6.75
CA ARG A 112 -10.45 8.04 -8.14
C ARG A 112 -10.90 6.78 -8.87
N PRO A 113 -11.54 6.88 -10.04
CA PRO A 113 -11.86 5.71 -10.87
C PRO A 113 -10.63 4.88 -11.21
N ARG A 114 -10.84 3.60 -11.54
CA ARG A 114 -9.78 2.76 -12.10
C ARG A 114 -9.45 3.32 -13.49
N ILE A 115 -8.16 3.37 -13.82
CA ILE A 115 -7.73 3.65 -15.18
C ILE A 115 -7.86 2.33 -15.94
N GLU A 116 -8.71 2.31 -16.96
CA GLU A 116 -8.77 1.20 -17.91
C GLU A 116 -7.47 1.22 -18.72
N ARG A 117 -6.83 0.06 -18.85
CA ARG A 117 -5.65 -0.11 -19.70
C ARG A 117 -6.10 -0.41 -21.13
#